data_AF-A0A3B9HPF0-F1
#
_entry.id   AF-A0A3B9HPF0-F1
#
_cell.length_a   1.000
_cell.length_b   1.000
_cell.length_c   1.000
_cell.angle_alpha   90.00
_cell.angle_beta   90.00
_cell.angle_gamma   90.00
#
_symmetry.space_group_name_H-M   'P 1'
#
loop_
_entity.id
_entity.type
_entity.pdbx_description
1 polymer ?
#
loop_
_entity_poly.entity_id
_entity_poly.type
_entity_poly.pdbx_seq_one_letter_code
_entity_poly.pdbx_strand_id
1 'polypeptide(L)'
;MKKGKSGFTLLELLVVVGILAALVALALPFYQDYVSQSKITAAGADLQTFKKALAMYDQLEPKLFNDTRLLPLIGKYLQDYRTTSTQENPVDPWNNDYIVNSMEGVLYSMGPNGRTDSTITDRVPGGDDILVTWKPPFIVSSAQAVNNTTVEIVFSRKVIDLSGAAAGYATMAPVATGNIQKISDTIYRFKVGALTAGTEYTLTIAGVTAQDNKASFNKRPEDNVTDGGIVKFTY
;
A
#
# COMPACT_ATOMS: atom_id res chain seq x y z
N MET A 1 14.75 63.54 -48.40
CA MET A 1 14.38 63.88 -47.01
C MET A 1 14.43 62.60 -46.18
N LYS A 2 15.44 62.40 -45.32
CA LYS A 2 15.50 61.23 -44.43
C LYS A 2 14.62 61.53 -43.21
N LYS A 3 13.47 60.85 -43.09
CA LYS A 3 12.70 60.81 -41.83
C LYS A 3 13.62 60.27 -40.74
N GLY A 4 13.93 61.07 -39.72
CA GLY A 4 14.71 60.63 -38.57
C GLY A 4 14.02 59.44 -37.92
N LYS A 5 14.78 58.36 -37.66
CA LYS A 5 14.27 57.22 -36.90
C LYS A 5 13.95 57.71 -35.48
N SER A 6 12.69 57.70 -35.07
CA SER A 6 12.32 57.94 -33.66
C SER A 6 12.87 56.79 -32.83
N GLY A 7 13.87 57.08 -31.99
CA GLY A 7 14.39 56.12 -31.03
C GLY A 7 13.41 55.91 -29.88
N PHE A 8 13.41 54.69 -29.33
CA PHE A 8 12.66 54.34 -28.13
C PHE A 8 13.14 55.17 -26.94
N THR A 9 12.24 55.77 -26.16
CA THR A 9 12.62 56.54 -24.98
C THR A 9 12.87 55.62 -23.79
N LEU A 10 13.78 56.01 -22.89
CA LEU A 10 14.02 55.28 -21.64
C LEU A 10 12.77 55.25 -20.75
N LEU A 11 11.91 56.28 -20.86
CA LEU A 11 10.66 56.37 -20.11
C LEU A 11 9.65 55.33 -20.60
N GLU A 12 9.51 55.14 -21.92
CA GLU A 12 8.65 54.10 -22.49
C GLU A 12 9.12 52.70 -22.05
N LEU A 13 10.43 52.45 -22.04
CA LEU A 13 10.97 51.18 -21.54
C LEU A 13 10.60 50.95 -20.07
N LEU A 14 10.76 51.97 -19.23
CA LEU A 14 10.53 51.86 -17.79
C LEU A 14 9.07 51.53 -17.47
N VAL A 15 8.13 52.20 -18.13
CA VAL A 15 6.69 51.93 -17.95
C VAL A 15 6.34 50.52 -18.42
N VAL A 16 6.87 50.07 -19.56
CA VAL A 16 6.62 48.71 -20.07
C VAL A 16 7.16 47.65 -19.12
N VAL A 17 8.39 47.80 -18.63
CA VAL A 17 8.98 46.85 -17.66
C VAL A 17 8.22 46.87 -16.34
N GLY A 18 7.74 48.03 -15.89
CA GLY A 18 6.91 48.15 -14.69
C GLY A 18 5.58 47.40 -14.80
N ILE A 19 4.89 47.52 -15.94
CA ILE A 19 3.64 46.77 -16.19
C ILE A 19 3.92 45.27 -16.27
N LEU A 20 4.98 44.85 -16.96
CA LEU A 20 5.36 43.43 -17.06
C LEU A 20 5.68 42.83 -15.69
N ALA A 21 6.40 43.56 -14.82
CA ALA A 21 6.71 43.12 -13.47
C ALA A 21 5.43 42.92 -12.63
N ALA A 22 4.47 43.84 -12.73
CA ALA A 22 3.19 43.73 -12.02
C ALA A 22 2.37 42.52 -12.51
N LEU A 23 2.33 42.28 -13.83
CA LEU A 23 1.63 41.12 -14.40
C LEU A 23 2.26 39.79 -13.95
N VAL A 24 3.59 39.70 -13.97
CA VAL A 24 4.30 38.48 -13.51
C VAL A 24 4.07 38.24 -12.02
N ALA A 25 4.09 39.30 -11.19
CA ALA A 25 3.86 39.18 -9.75
C ALA A 25 2.50 38.54 -9.42
N LEU A 26 1.46 38.86 -10.20
CA LEU A 26 0.14 38.26 -10.04
C LEU A 26 0.05 36.85 -10.66
N ALA A 27 0.69 36.61 -11.82
CA ALA A 27 0.57 35.36 -12.56
C ALA A 27 1.40 34.21 -11.98
N LEU A 28 2.55 34.51 -11.36
CA LEU A 28 3.49 33.49 -10.87
C LEU A 28 2.91 32.51 -9.83
N PRO A 29 2.19 32.95 -8.76
CA PRO A 29 1.64 32.00 -7.78
C PRO A 29 0.62 31.04 -8.42
N PHE A 30 -0.26 31.54 -9.32
CA PHE A 30 -1.23 30.68 -10.02
C PHE A 30 -0.55 29.63 -10.89
N TYR A 31 0.55 29.99 -11.56
CA TYR A 31 1.30 29.03 -12.37
C TYR A 31 1.96 27.95 -11.49
N GLN A 32 2.53 28.33 -10.35
CA GLN A 32 3.14 27.38 -9.40
C GLN A 32 2.10 26.39 -8.86
N ASP A 33 0.92 26.86 -8.47
CA ASP A 33 -0.18 26.01 -7.99
C ASP A 33 -0.64 25.03 -9.08
N TYR A 34 -0.79 25.51 -10.32
CA TYR A 34 -1.20 24.66 -11.43
C TYR A 34 -0.18 23.55 -11.73
N VAL A 35 1.12 23.89 -11.74
CA VAL A 35 2.19 22.90 -11.92
C VAL A 35 2.21 21.91 -10.76
N SER A 36 2.04 22.37 -9.52
CA SER A 36 1.97 21.51 -8.33
C SER A 36 0.81 20.51 -8.42
N GLN A 37 -0.40 20.99 -8.75
CA GLN A 37 -1.58 20.13 -8.90
C GLN A 37 -1.41 19.11 -10.04
N SER A 38 -0.77 19.53 -11.14
CA SER A 38 -0.48 18.66 -12.28
C SER A 38 0.46 17.53 -11.88
N LYS A 39 1.50 17.83 -11.09
CA LYS A 39 2.44 16.82 -10.55
C LYS A 39 1.75 15.83 -9.62
N ILE A 40 0.91 16.30 -8.69
CA ILE A 40 0.14 15.43 -7.78
C ILE A 40 -0.77 14.49 -8.59
N THR A 41 -1.43 15.02 -9.62
CA THR A 41 -2.31 14.22 -10.49
C THR A 41 -1.53 13.17 -11.27
N ALA A 42 -0.37 13.53 -11.81
CA ALA A 42 0.52 12.59 -12.51
C ALA A 42 1.00 11.47 -11.59
N ALA A 43 1.52 11.82 -10.40
CA ALA A 43 1.95 10.84 -9.42
C ALA A 43 0.82 9.90 -8.99
N GLY A 44 -0.37 10.44 -8.77
CA GLY A 44 -1.56 9.64 -8.49
C GLY A 44 -1.90 8.66 -9.63
N ALA A 45 -1.82 9.09 -10.89
CA ALA A 45 -2.09 8.24 -12.04
C ALA A 45 -1.06 7.10 -12.19
N ASP A 46 0.22 7.39 -11.96
CA ASP A 46 1.30 6.40 -11.97
C ASP A 46 1.08 5.35 -10.87
N LEU A 47 0.80 5.78 -9.64
CA LEU A 47 0.51 4.90 -8.51
C LEU A 47 -0.69 3.97 -8.79
N GLN A 48 -1.74 4.47 -9.44
CA GLN A 48 -2.88 3.65 -9.83
C GLN A 48 -2.51 2.61 -10.90
N THR A 49 -1.59 2.95 -11.80
CA THR A 49 -1.10 2.03 -12.82
C THR A 49 -0.25 0.93 -12.19
N PHE A 50 0.67 1.29 -11.30
CA PHE A 50 1.48 0.34 -10.52
C PHE A 50 0.61 -0.56 -9.65
N LYS A 51 -0.40 -0.02 -8.97
CA LYS A 51 -1.41 -0.80 -8.22
C LYS A 51 -2.05 -1.87 -9.09
N LYS A 52 -2.49 -1.53 -10.31
CA LYS A 52 -3.13 -2.50 -11.22
C LYS A 52 -2.15 -3.60 -11.63
N ALA A 53 -0.91 -3.25 -11.95
CA ALA A 53 0.13 -4.22 -12.30
C ALA A 53 0.44 -5.18 -11.15
N LEU A 54 0.57 -4.66 -9.92
CA LEU A 54 0.78 -5.47 -8.71
C LEU A 54 -0.42 -6.39 -8.42
N ALA A 55 -1.65 -5.87 -8.55
CA ALA A 55 -2.85 -6.69 -8.37
C ALA A 55 -2.94 -7.82 -9.42
N MET A 56 -2.55 -7.55 -10.67
CA MET A 56 -2.48 -8.58 -11.71
C MET A 56 -1.41 -9.64 -11.40
N TYR A 57 -0.23 -9.21 -10.92
CA TYR A 57 0.83 -10.13 -10.49
C TYR A 57 0.32 -11.08 -9.40
N ASP A 58 -0.29 -10.55 -8.35
CA ASP A 58 -0.78 -11.34 -7.21
C ASP A 58 -1.90 -12.35 -7.62
N GLN A 59 -2.63 -12.05 -8.69
CA GLN A 59 -3.67 -12.93 -9.24
C GLN A 59 -3.10 -14.04 -10.14
N LEU A 60 -2.09 -13.73 -10.95
CA LEU A 60 -1.60 -14.63 -12.00
C LEU A 60 -0.41 -15.49 -11.54
N GLU A 61 0.38 -15.00 -10.58
CA GLU A 61 1.53 -15.71 -10.07
C GLU A 61 1.18 -16.56 -8.83
N PRO A 62 1.83 -17.73 -8.66
CA PRO A 62 1.56 -18.60 -7.53
C PRO A 62 1.98 -17.97 -6.20
N LYS A 63 3.05 -17.16 -6.20
CA LYS A 63 3.57 -16.44 -5.02
C LYS A 63 3.15 -14.98 -5.06
N LEU A 64 2.77 -14.45 -3.90
CA LEU A 64 2.52 -13.01 -3.75
C LEU A 64 3.80 -12.20 -3.99
N PHE A 65 3.63 -10.99 -4.50
CA PHE A 65 4.74 -10.06 -4.70
C PHE A 65 5.39 -9.70 -3.35
N ASN A 66 6.72 -9.81 -3.25
CA ASN A 66 7.47 -9.63 -2.00
C ASN A 66 8.79 -8.84 -2.16
N ASP A 67 9.00 -8.17 -3.29
CA ASP A 67 10.18 -7.32 -3.52
C ASP A 67 9.85 -5.86 -3.15
N THR A 68 10.87 -5.03 -2.96
CA THR A 68 10.75 -3.56 -2.81
C THR A 68 10.87 -2.84 -4.15
N ARG A 69 11.34 -3.55 -5.19
CA ARG A 69 11.60 -3.01 -6.53
C ARG A 69 10.52 -3.41 -7.52
N LEU A 70 10.12 -2.50 -8.40
CA LEU A 70 9.13 -2.79 -9.45
C LEU A 70 9.70 -3.59 -10.65
N LEU A 71 11.01 -3.85 -10.67
CA LEU A 71 11.69 -4.60 -11.74
C LEU A 71 11.00 -5.90 -12.17
N PRO A 72 10.54 -6.78 -11.25
CA PRO A 72 9.91 -8.03 -11.63
C PRO A 72 8.58 -7.86 -12.39
N LEU A 73 7.97 -6.67 -12.32
CA LEU A 73 6.73 -6.36 -13.02
C LEU A 73 6.98 -5.79 -14.42
N ILE A 74 8.12 -5.12 -14.62
CA ILE A 74 8.45 -4.45 -15.88
C ILE A 74 8.61 -5.51 -16.99
N GLY A 75 7.94 -5.27 -18.12
CA GLY A 75 7.95 -6.14 -19.29
C GLY A 75 6.74 -7.07 -19.40
N LYS A 76 6.24 -7.62 -18.28
CA LYS A 76 5.06 -8.52 -18.28
C LYS A 76 3.78 -7.83 -17.81
N TYR A 77 3.87 -7.06 -16.73
CA TYR A 77 2.71 -6.45 -16.07
C TYR A 77 2.73 -4.92 -16.11
N LEU A 78 3.91 -4.34 -16.35
CA LEU A 78 4.13 -2.91 -16.35
C LEU A 78 5.03 -2.52 -17.53
N GLN A 79 4.78 -1.36 -18.13
CA GLN A 79 5.72 -0.76 -19.09
C GLN A 79 6.97 -0.26 -18.35
N ASP A 80 8.07 0.00 -19.05
CA ASP A 80 9.24 0.58 -18.37
C ASP A 80 8.98 2.07 -18.11
N TYR A 81 8.80 2.43 -16.83
CA TYR A 81 8.61 3.82 -16.38
C TYR A 81 9.93 4.46 -15.94
N ARG A 82 11.07 3.78 -16.09
CA ARG A 82 12.37 4.32 -15.70
C ARG A 82 12.90 5.26 -16.78
N THR A 83 13.57 6.31 -16.34
CA THR A 83 14.25 7.26 -17.24
C THR A 83 15.60 6.72 -17.71
N THR A 84 16.21 5.83 -16.95
CA THR A 84 17.51 5.21 -17.27
C THR A 84 17.53 3.74 -16.83
N SER A 85 18.20 2.88 -17.59
CA SER A 85 18.27 1.44 -17.34
C SER A 85 18.95 1.04 -16.02
N THR A 86 19.74 1.95 -15.43
CA THR A 86 20.43 1.78 -14.14
C THR A 86 19.54 2.09 -12.93
N GLN A 87 18.37 2.68 -13.13
CA GLN A 87 17.44 2.98 -12.04
C GLN A 87 16.76 1.69 -11.57
N GLU A 88 16.62 1.54 -10.25
CA GLU A 88 15.93 0.40 -9.65
C GLU A 88 14.42 0.63 -9.58
N ASN A 89 13.94 1.85 -9.38
CA ASN A 89 12.51 2.16 -9.40
C ASN A 89 12.21 3.34 -10.32
N PRO A 90 10.98 3.45 -10.84
CA PRO A 90 10.51 4.64 -11.52
C PRO A 90 10.56 5.85 -10.58
N VAL A 91 10.73 7.04 -11.17
CA VAL A 91 10.77 8.30 -10.44
C VAL A 91 9.43 9.02 -10.53
N ASP A 92 9.08 9.71 -9.46
CA ASP A 92 7.92 10.58 -9.40
C ASP A 92 8.20 11.96 -10.04
N PRO A 93 7.19 12.84 -10.17
CA PRO A 93 7.34 14.18 -10.74
C PRO A 93 8.26 15.16 -9.95
N TRP A 94 8.75 14.73 -8.78
CA TRP A 94 9.71 15.46 -7.94
C TRP A 94 11.09 14.80 -7.94
N ASN A 95 11.30 13.81 -8.80
CA ASN A 95 12.57 13.09 -8.97
C ASN A 95 12.94 12.25 -7.73
N ASN A 96 11.95 11.78 -6.99
CA ASN A 96 12.11 10.78 -5.93
C ASN A 96 11.63 9.41 -6.44
N ASP A 97 12.20 8.33 -5.93
CA ASP A 97 11.79 6.98 -6.33
C ASP A 97 10.43 6.61 -5.71
N TYR A 98 9.58 5.94 -6.48
CA TYR A 98 8.39 5.30 -5.92
C TYR A 98 8.79 4.16 -4.99
N ILE A 99 8.15 4.09 -3.82
CA ILE A 99 8.42 3.04 -2.83
C ILE A 99 7.28 2.04 -2.79
N VAL A 100 7.65 0.77 -2.91
CA VAL A 100 6.74 -0.37 -2.76
C VAL A 100 6.99 -1.02 -1.41
N ASN A 101 5.97 -1.02 -0.54
CA ASN A 101 5.98 -1.83 0.67
C ASN A 101 5.08 -3.06 0.49
N SER A 102 5.69 -4.17 0.07
CA SER A 102 5.00 -5.43 -0.20
C SER A 102 4.36 -6.08 1.03
N MET A 103 4.91 -5.82 2.23
CA MET A 103 4.46 -6.39 3.49
C MET A 103 3.17 -5.73 3.99
N GLU A 104 3.07 -4.41 3.90
CA GLU A 104 1.81 -3.71 4.20
C GLU A 104 0.86 -3.71 3.00
N GLY A 105 1.37 -3.86 1.78
CA GLY A 105 0.58 -3.81 0.56
C GLY A 105 0.27 -2.39 0.10
N VAL A 106 1.16 -1.44 0.41
CA VAL A 106 1.03 -0.02 0.09
C VAL A 106 2.16 0.46 -0.80
N LEU A 107 1.80 1.32 -1.73
CA LEU A 107 2.69 1.98 -2.67
C LEU A 107 2.55 3.48 -2.44
N TYR A 108 3.66 4.21 -2.37
CA TYR A 108 3.60 5.65 -2.14
C TYR A 108 4.72 6.41 -2.84
N SER A 109 4.46 7.70 -3.07
CA SER A 109 5.45 8.73 -3.43
C SER A 109 5.66 9.63 -2.22
N MET A 110 6.91 10.05 -2.01
CA MET A 110 7.33 10.97 -0.93
C MET A 110 6.86 12.42 -1.16
N GLY A 111 6.18 12.69 -2.29
CA GLY A 111 5.70 14.03 -2.59
C GLY A 111 6.80 15.08 -2.81
N PRO A 112 6.42 16.37 -2.78
CA PRO A 112 7.32 17.51 -2.98
C PRO A 112 8.48 17.63 -1.98
N ASN A 113 8.31 17.21 -0.72
CA ASN A 113 9.33 17.39 0.32
C ASN A 113 10.43 16.31 0.28
N GLY A 114 10.22 15.20 -0.45
CA GLY A 114 11.15 14.06 -0.52
C GLY A 114 11.35 13.33 0.81
N ARG A 115 10.38 13.42 1.73
CA ARG A 115 10.42 12.81 3.06
C ARG A 115 9.12 12.05 3.31
N THR A 116 9.26 10.84 3.83
CA THR A 116 8.10 10.04 4.20
C THR A 116 7.48 10.58 5.49
N ASP A 117 6.27 11.10 5.39
CA ASP A 117 5.48 11.55 6.55
C ASP A 117 4.61 10.41 7.12
N SER A 118 4.40 9.36 6.33
CA SER A 118 3.53 8.24 6.66
C SER A 118 4.19 7.23 7.60
N THR A 119 3.50 6.88 8.69
CA THR A 119 3.65 5.52 9.25
C THR A 119 2.99 4.60 8.24
N ILE A 120 3.81 3.78 7.57
CA ILE A 120 3.63 2.82 6.46
C ILE A 120 2.20 2.26 6.19
N THR A 121 1.24 2.34 7.11
CA THR A 121 -0.12 1.82 6.96
C THR A 121 -1.20 2.88 6.68
N ASP A 122 -0.99 4.16 7.02
CA ASP A 122 -2.06 5.17 7.01
C ASP A 122 -1.63 6.51 6.41
N ARG A 123 -2.57 7.18 5.73
CA ARG A 123 -2.36 8.55 5.23
C ARG A 123 -2.42 9.53 6.40
N VAL A 124 -1.35 10.30 6.59
CA VAL A 124 -1.32 11.37 7.59
C VAL A 124 -2.12 12.58 7.09
N PRO A 125 -3.15 13.05 7.84
CA PRO A 125 -3.83 14.30 7.51
C PRO A 125 -2.84 15.47 7.58
N GLY A 126 -2.53 16.08 6.43
CA GLY A 126 -1.57 17.17 6.31
C GLY A 126 -0.19 16.77 5.79
N GLY A 127 0.08 15.48 5.60
CA GLY A 127 1.24 15.02 4.84
C GLY A 127 1.06 15.24 3.34
N ASP A 128 2.17 15.33 2.62
CA ASP A 128 2.23 15.47 1.17
C ASP A 128 2.45 14.14 0.42
N ASP A 129 2.68 13.05 1.17
CA ASP A 129 2.73 11.68 0.66
C ASP A 129 1.44 11.29 -0.08
N ILE A 130 1.62 10.71 -1.27
CA ILE A 130 0.52 10.13 -2.04
C ILE A 130 0.61 8.62 -1.89
N LEU A 131 -0.35 8.03 -1.15
CA LEU A 131 -0.38 6.62 -0.82
C LEU A 131 -1.56 5.89 -1.50
N VAL A 132 -1.27 4.72 -2.03
CA VAL A 132 -2.24 3.83 -2.67
C VAL A 132 -2.02 2.39 -2.17
N THR A 133 -3.09 1.80 -1.63
CA THR A 133 -3.08 0.40 -1.16
C THR A 133 -3.55 -0.54 -2.27
N TRP A 134 -2.82 -1.63 -2.52
CA TRP A 134 -3.20 -2.67 -3.49
C TRP A 134 -3.54 -4.03 -2.88
N LYS A 135 -3.01 -4.38 -1.70
CA LYS A 135 -3.40 -5.60 -0.96
C LYS A 135 -4.29 -5.26 0.24
N PRO A 136 -5.28 -6.11 0.57
CA PRO A 136 -6.04 -5.96 1.81
C PRO A 136 -5.13 -6.20 3.02
N PRO A 137 -5.38 -5.63 4.21
CA PRO A 137 -4.60 -5.91 5.41
C PRO A 137 -4.54 -7.42 5.73
N PHE A 138 -3.43 -7.90 6.30
CA PHE A 138 -3.29 -9.32 6.67
C PHE A 138 -4.01 -9.59 8.00
N ILE A 139 -5.14 -10.29 7.94
CA ILE A 139 -5.98 -10.62 9.09
C ILE A 139 -6.51 -12.04 8.95
N VAL A 140 -6.95 -12.62 10.06
CA VAL A 140 -7.89 -13.74 10.03
C VAL A 140 -9.24 -13.15 9.62
N SER A 141 -9.82 -13.59 8.52
CA SER A 141 -11.10 -13.09 8.00
C SER A 141 -12.27 -13.70 8.77
N SER A 142 -12.26 -15.02 8.95
CA SER A 142 -13.33 -15.74 9.63
C SER A 142 -12.82 -17.05 10.23
N ALA A 143 -13.54 -17.55 11.22
CA ALA A 143 -13.41 -18.91 11.71
C ALA A 143 -14.79 -19.55 11.80
N GLN A 144 -14.88 -20.83 11.48
CA GLN A 144 -16.10 -21.63 11.60
C GLN A 144 -15.78 -23.03 12.10
N ALA A 145 -16.58 -23.55 13.01
CA ALA A 145 -16.44 -24.93 13.46
C ALA A 145 -17.02 -25.89 12.40
N VAL A 146 -16.21 -26.83 11.93
CA VAL A 146 -16.62 -27.87 10.97
C VAL A 146 -17.24 -29.06 11.70
N ASN A 147 -16.69 -29.38 12.88
CA ASN A 147 -17.20 -30.38 13.80
C ASN A 147 -16.74 -30.04 15.22
N ASN A 148 -17.08 -30.88 16.19
CA ASN A 148 -16.74 -30.68 17.59
C ASN A 148 -15.22 -30.70 17.91
N THR A 149 -14.35 -31.00 16.95
CA THR A 149 -12.89 -31.08 17.13
C THR A 149 -12.11 -30.39 16.02
N THR A 150 -12.78 -29.72 15.07
CA THR A 150 -12.14 -29.10 13.90
C THR A 150 -12.74 -27.74 13.64
N VAL A 151 -11.89 -26.72 13.56
CA VAL A 151 -12.23 -25.36 13.15
C VAL A 151 -11.54 -25.05 11.83
N GLU A 152 -12.28 -24.46 10.91
CA GLU A 152 -11.78 -23.92 9.65
C GLU A 152 -11.56 -22.42 9.80
N ILE A 153 -10.41 -21.95 9.36
CA ILE A 153 -9.98 -20.56 9.41
C ILE A 153 -9.71 -20.08 8.00
N VAL A 154 -10.15 -18.87 7.71
CA VAL A 154 -9.90 -18.18 6.46
C VAL A 154 -9.02 -16.95 6.74
N PHE A 155 -7.90 -16.85 6.05
CA PHE A 155 -7.01 -15.69 6.09
C PHE A 155 -7.30 -14.73 4.92
N SER A 156 -7.05 -13.43 5.11
CA SER A 156 -7.24 -12.43 4.05
C SER A 156 -6.13 -12.43 2.98
N ARG A 157 -4.97 -13.03 3.27
CA ARG A 157 -3.84 -13.22 2.33
C ARG A 157 -3.36 -14.66 2.33
N LYS A 158 -2.66 -15.06 1.26
CA LYS A 158 -2.03 -16.38 1.14
C LYS A 158 -0.94 -16.55 2.22
N VAL A 159 -0.89 -17.72 2.86
CA VAL A 159 0.06 -18.04 3.94
C VAL A 159 1.21 -18.91 3.42
N ILE A 160 2.44 -18.64 3.86
CA ILE A 160 3.64 -19.35 3.37
C ILE A 160 3.77 -20.74 3.99
N ASP A 161 3.65 -20.83 5.30
CA ASP A 161 3.69 -22.04 6.09
C ASP A 161 3.07 -21.76 7.47
N LEU A 162 2.37 -22.74 8.04
CA LEU A 162 1.80 -22.71 9.39
C LEU A 162 2.48 -23.71 10.33
N SER A 163 3.60 -24.29 9.93
CA SER A 163 4.37 -25.23 10.76
C SER A 163 4.81 -24.65 12.12
N GLY A 164 4.80 -23.33 12.31
CA GLY A 164 5.01 -22.64 13.59
C GLY A 164 3.77 -21.95 14.18
N ALA A 165 2.58 -22.12 13.57
CA ALA A 165 1.37 -21.41 13.97
C ALA A 165 0.75 -22.03 15.22
N ALA A 166 0.52 -21.20 16.24
CA ALA A 166 -0.23 -21.57 17.43
C ALA A 166 -1.67 -21.07 17.28
N ALA A 167 -2.63 -21.99 17.39
CA ALA A 167 -4.05 -21.68 17.48
C ALA A 167 -4.54 -22.01 18.90
N GLY A 168 -5.01 -21.02 19.64
CA GLY A 168 -5.55 -21.21 20.99
C GLY A 168 -6.90 -20.53 21.12
N TYR A 169 -7.84 -21.15 21.83
CA TYR A 169 -9.10 -20.51 22.19
C TYR A 169 -9.15 -20.30 23.71
N ALA A 170 -9.79 -19.22 24.15
CA ALA A 170 -9.89 -18.87 25.56
C ALA A 170 -10.79 -19.88 26.32
N THR A 171 -10.18 -21.00 26.71
CA THR A 171 -10.49 -21.93 27.83
C THR A 171 -9.53 -23.14 27.81
N MET A 172 -8.67 -23.33 26.80
CA MET A 172 -7.61 -24.33 26.81
C MET A 172 -6.27 -23.78 26.30
N ALA A 173 -5.18 -24.32 26.86
CA ALA A 173 -3.80 -24.04 26.48
C ALA A 173 -3.57 -24.15 24.95
N PRO A 174 -2.59 -23.41 24.38
CA PRO A 174 -2.31 -23.37 22.94
C PRO A 174 -2.31 -24.76 22.33
N VAL A 175 -3.12 -24.98 21.29
CA VAL A 175 -3.21 -26.28 20.64
C VAL A 175 -1.88 -26.56 19.96
N ALA A 176 -1.26 -27.67 20.37
CA ALA A 176 -0.01 -28.14 19.84
C ALA A 176 -0.07 -28.34 18.32
N THR A 177 1.08 -28.05 17.70
CA THR A 177 1.48 -27.98 16.28
C THR A 177 1.21 -29.24 15.42
N GLY A 178 0.26 -30.10 15.77
CA GLY A 178 0.20 -31.47 15.26
C GLY A 178 -0.88 -31.81 14.21
N ASN A 179 -1.85 -30.93 13.92
CA ASN A 179 -2.97 -31.29 13.03
C ASN A 179 -3.50 -30.08 12.23
N ILE A 180 -2.61 -29.41 11.49
CA ILE A 180 -3.00 -28.36 10.55
C ILE A 180 -3.16 -28.99 9.17
N GLN A 181 -4.37 -28.94 8.62
CA GLN A 181 -4.64 -29.37 7.25
C GLN A 181 -4.78 -28.15 6.35
N LYS A 182 -3.94 -28.07 5.32
CA LYS A 182 -4.08 -27.09 4.25
C LYS A 182 -5.24 -27.50 3.33
N ILE A 183 -6.25 -26.64 3.20
CA ILE A 183 -7.35 -26.79 2.25
C ILE A 183 -7.09 -25.93 1.01
N SER A 184 -6.58 -24.71 1.23
CA SER A 184 -6.17 -23.74 0.21
C SER A 184 -5.03 -22.87 0.76
N ASP A 185 -4.45 -22.00 -0.07
CA ASP A 185 -3.42 -21.03 0.37
C ASP A 185 -3.95 -20.01 1.40
N THR A 186 -5.27 -19.85 1.49
CA THR A 186 -5.94 -18.95 2.45
C THR A 186 -6.82 -19.68 3.45
N ILE A 187 -7.08 -20.99 3.28
CA ILE A 187 -8.01 -21.77 4.11
C ILE A 187 -7.28 -22.94 4.75
N TYR A 188 -7.35 -22.99 6.08
CA TYR A 188 -6.69 -24.01 6.88
C TYR A 188 -7.64 -24.56 7.91
N ARG A 189 -7.53 -25.86 8.19
CA ARG A 189 -8.27 -26.52 9.25
C ARG A 189 -7.32 -26.86 10.38
N PHE A 190 -7.76 -26.55 11.58
CA PHE A 190 -7.06 -26.85 12.82
C PHE A 190 -7.90 -27.84 13.59
N LYS A 191 -7.30 -28.94 14.04
CA LYS A 191 -7.94 -29.70 15.11
C LYS A 191 -7.81 -28.91 16.40
N VAL A 192 -8.90 -28.85 17.16
CA VAL A 192 -9.02 -28.18 18.44
C VAL A 192 -9.55 -29.18 19.48
N GLY A 193 -9.44 -28.85 20.77
CA GLY A 193 -10.13 -29.62 21.82
C GLY A 193 -11.64 -29.59 21.64
N ALA A 194 -12.36 -30.50 22.32
CA ALA A 194 -13.79 -30.69 22.15
C ALA A 194 -14.60 -29.38 22.37
N LEU A 195 -15.36 -28.98 21.35
CA LEU A 195 -16.24 -27.83 21.35
C LEU A 195 -17.64 -28.24 21.83
N THR A 196 -18.30 -27.34 22.57
CA THR A 196 -19.67 -27.52 23.06
C THR A 196 -20.64 -26.71 22.20
N ALA A 197 -21.71 -27.35 21.74
CA ALA A 197 -22.73 -26.69 20.92
C ALA A 197 -23.43 -25.56 21.68
N GLY A 198 -23.70 -24.45 21.00
CA GLY A 198 -24.29 -23.22 21.54
C GLY A 198 -23.32 -22.29 22.27
N THR A 199 -22.01 -22.55 22.25
CA THR A 199 -21.01 -21.75 22.98
C THR A 199 -20.21 -20.86 22.03
N GLU A 200 -20.04 -19.57 22.38
CA GLU A 200 -19.14 -18.64 21.67
C GLU A 200 -17.69 -18.88 22.12
N TYR A 201 -16.80 -19.05 21.15
CA TYR A 201 -15.37 -19.21 21.34
C TYR A 201 -14.61 -18.04 20.71
N THR A 202 -13.57 -17.55 21.39
CA THR A 202 -12.61 -16.59 20.83
C THR A 202 -11.32 -17.34 20.50
N LEU A 203 -10.97 -17.37 19.23
CA LEU A 203 -9.76 -17.99 18.68
C LEU A 203 -8.69 -16.92 18.49
N THR A 204 -7.49 -17.18 19.00
CA THR A 204 -6.30 -16.36 18.78
C THR A 204 -5.30 -17.17 17.96
N ILE A 205 -4.89 -16.59 16.83
CA ILE A 205 -3.88 -17.16 15.96
C ILE A 205 -2.62 -16.30 16.06
N ALA A 206 -1.47 -16.96 16.27
CA ALA A 206 -0.16 -16.32 16.31
C ALA A 206 0.89 -17.15 15.57
N GLY A 207 2.00 -16.50 15.18
CA GLY A 207 3.12 -17.18 14.51
C GLY A 207 2.85 -17.58 13.05
N VAL A 208 1.96 -16.86 12.36
CA VAL A 208 1.64 -17.09 10.95
C VAL A 208 2.29 -16.02 10.09
N THR A 209 2.98 -16.44 9.04
CA THR A 209 3.62 -15.55 8.07
C THR A 209 2.92 -15.65 6.71
N ALA A 210 2.50 -14.52 6.16
CA ALA A 210 1.96 -14.47 4.80
C ALA A 210 3.06 -14.69 3.74
N GLN A 211 2.67 -15.06 2.51
CA GLN A 211 3.62 -15.32 1.41
C GLN A 211 4.46 -14.10 1.00
N ASP A 212 4.05 -12.91 1.40
CA ASP A 212 4.77 -11.64 1.23
C ASP A 212 5.75 -11.35 2.38
N ASN A 213 6.07 -12.35 3.22
CA ASN A 213 6.91 -12.26 4.41
C ASN A 213 6.33 -11.39 5.54
N LYS A 214 5.06 -10.98 5.47
CA LYS A 214 4.39 -10.29 6.57
C LYS A 214 4.15 -11.28 7.73
N ALA A 215 4.86 -11.06 8.83
CA ALA A 215 4.87 -11.94 10.00
C ALA A 215 3.88 -11.55 11.12
N SER A 216 3.19 -10.42 10.97
CA SER A 216 2.24 -9.90 11.96
C SER A 216 0.89 -9.60 11.32
N PHE A 217 -0.19 -9.89 12.06
CA PHE A 217 -1.52 -9.48 11.64
C PHE A 217 -1.68 -7.95 11.77
N ASN A 218 -2.35 -7.35 10.80
CA ASN A 218 -2.77 -5.97 10.87
C ASN A 218 -3.96 -5.84 11.83
N LYS A 219 -4.17 -4.63 12.37
CA LYS A 219 -5.35 -4.30 13.16
C LYS A 219 -6.61 -4.39 12.28
N ARG A 220 -7.69 -4.97 12.80
CA ARG A 220 -9.01 -4.90 12.16
C ARG A 220 -9.60 -3.50 12.32
N PRO A 221 -10.24 -2.92 11.28
CA PRO A 221 -10.85 -1.59 11.37
C PRO A 221 -11.84 -1.44 12.53
N GLU A 222 -12.58 -2.51 12.86
CA GLU A 222 -13.60 -2.55 13.91
C GLU A 222 -13.07 -2.75 15.34
N ASP A 223 -11.83 -3.23 15.51
CA ASP A 223 -11.32 -3.61 16.83
C ASP A 223 -10.36 -2.55 17.40
N ASN A 224 -10.46 -2.25 18.69
CA ASN A 224 -9.49 -1.38 19.38
C ASN A 224 -8.23 -2.12 19.88
N VAL A 225 -8.12 -3.42 19.60
CA VAL A 225 -7.03 -4.29 20.04
C VAL A 225 -6.08 -4.58 18.86
N THR A 226 -4.79 -4.74 19.16
CA THR A 226 -3.68 -4.80 18.18
C THR A 226 -3.58 -6.09 17.36
N ASP A 227 -4.59 -6.96 17.34
CA ASP A 227 -4.40 -8.32 16.81
C ASP A 227 -5.55 -8.76 15.90
N GLY A 228 -5.45 -8.48 14.60
CA GLY A 228 -6.32 -9.08 13.58
C GLY A 228 -6.20 -10.59 13.42
N GLY A 229 -5.39 -11.25 14.27
CA GLY A 229 -5.33 -12.69 14.47
C GLY A 229 -6.41 -13.25 15.42
N ILE A 230 -7.24 -12.38 16.02
CA ILE A 230 -8.33 -12.78 16.91
C ILE A 230 -9.64 -12.85 16.13
N VAL A 231 -10.39 -13.95 16.30
CA VAL A 231 -11.71 -14.12 15.68
C VAL A 231 -12.65 -14.87 16.60
N LYS A 232 -13.93 -14.47 16.61
CA LYS A 232 -14.98 -15.15 17.36
C LYS A 232 -15.79 -16.07 16.47
N PHE A 233 -16.18 -17.22 16.99
CA PHE A 233 -17.08 -18.15 16.30
C PHE A 233 -17.95 -18.88 17.32
N THR A 234 -19.11 -19.38 16.88
CA THR A 234 -20.00 -20.22 17.67
C THR A 234 -19.99 -21.62 17.06
N TYR A 235 -19.95 -22.65 17.90
CA TYR A 235 -20.19 -24.04 17.50
C TYR A 235 -21.58 -24.48 17.94
#